data_AF-A0A2A5NWF4-F1
#
_entry.id   AF-A0A2A5NWF4-F1
#
_cell.length_a   1.000
_cell.length_b   1.000
_cell.length_c   1.000
_cell.angle_alpha   90.00
_cell.angle_beta   90.00
_cell.angle_gamma   90.00
#
_symmetry.space_group_name_H-M   'P 1'
#
loop_
_entity.id
_entity.type
_entity.pdbx_description
1 polymer ?
#
loop_
_entity_poly.entity_id
_entity_poly.type
_entity_poly.pdbx_seq_one_letter_code
_entity_poly.pdbx_strand_id
1 'polypeptide(L)'
;MLQLLSLTLAYDDTRFFGSVMFTDPTHPDDNPAAVLVDHTDEPPWFRLTNVDPDGQDRSVPAMVEAERIMRFLLRYTPERIGRTPADFPQP
;
A
#
# COMPACT_ATOMS: atom_id res chain seq x y z
N MET A 1 13.89 10.35 -4.92
CA MET A 1 12.49 10.60 -4.51
C MET A 1 11.67 9.50 -5.15
N LEU A 2 10.97 8.69 -4.36
CA LEU A 2 10.25 7.55 -4.92
C LEU A 2 9.10 8.00 -5.82
N GLN A 3 8.94 7.32 -6.95
CA GLN A 3 7.82 7.47 -7.87
C GLN A 3 7.01 6.18 -7.89
N LEU A 4 5.68 6.30 -7.86
CA LEU A 4 4.80 5.15 -7.97
C LEU A 4 5.02 4.49 -9.33
N LEU A 5 5.50 3.25 -9.30
CA LEU A 5 5.69 2.43 -10.49
C LEU A 5 4.44 1.61 -10.77
N SER A 6 3.89 0.97 -9.73
CA SER A 6 2.69 0.13 -9.84
C SER A 6 1.94 0.07 -8.51
N LEU A 7 0.62 -0.01 -8.60
CA LEU A 7 -0.28 -0.36 -7.51
C LEU A 7 -1.16 -1.51 -8.01
N THR A 8 -1.08 -2.65 -7.33
CA THR A 8 -1.96 -3.79 -7.58
C THR A 8 -2.69 -4.14 -6.30
N LEU A 9 -4.01 -4.23 -6.37
CA LEU A 9 -4.87 -4.70 -5.29
C LEU A 9 -5.85 -5.71 -5.88
N ALA A 10 -5.99 -6.84 -5.22
CA ALA A 10 -7.01 -7.84 -5.48
C ALA A 10 -7.96 -7.87 -4.29
N TYR A 11 -9.25 -8.07 -4.55
CA TYR A 11 -10.28 -8.24 -3.54
C TYR A 11 -11.12 -9.46 -3.90
N ASP A 12 -11.34 -10.36 -2.95
CA ASP A 12 -12.00 -11.66 -3.13
C ASP A 12 -13.37 -11.76 -2.46
N ASP A 13 -14.07 -10.63 -2.28
CA ASP A 13 -15.29 -10.46 -1.50
C ASP A 13 -15.10 -10.53 0.03
N THR A 14 -13.99 -11.06 0.53
CA THR A 14 -13.76 -11.19 1.98
C THR A 14 -12.54 -10.43 2.46
N ARG A 15 -11.49 -10.38 1.65
CA ARG A 15 -10.19 -9.81 1.98
C ARG A 15 -9.60 -9.17 0.74
N PHE A 16 -8.72 -8.21 0.95
CA PHE A 16 -7.86 -7.70 -0.11
C PHE A 16 -6.39 -8.00 0.18
N PHE A 17 -5.61 -8.06 -0.87
CA PHE A 17 -4.16 -8.17 -0.80
C PHE A 17 -3.55 -7.55 -2.06
N GLY A 18 -2.26 -7.25 -2.00
CA GLY A 18 -1.58 -6.71 -3.16
C GLY A 18 -0.21 -6.15 -2.85
N SER A 19 0.22 -5.22 -3.70
CA SER A 19 1.52 -4.59 -3.56
C SER A 19 1.54 -3.18 -4.14
N VAL A 20 2.34 -2.32 -3.52
CA VAL A 20 2.75 -1.03 -4.06
C VAL A 20 4.22 -1.12 -4.40
N MET A 21 4.59 -0.71 -5.61
CA MET A 21 5.97 -0.70 -6.08
C MET A 21 6.39 0.72 -6.44
N PHE A 22 7.61 1.07 -6.07
CA PHE A 22 8.20 2.37 -6.31
C PHE A 22 9.54 2.26 -7.00
N THR A 23 9.82 3.19 -7.92
CA THR A 23 11.12 3.35 -8.55
C THR A 23 11.79 4.64 -8.06
N ASP A 24 13.13 4.67 -8.04
CA ASP A 24 13.88 5.91 -7.83
C ASP A 24 14.42 6.43 -9.18
N PRO A 25 13.89 7.53 -9.73
CA PRO A 25 14.27 8.00 -11.07
C PRO A 25 15.74 8.43 -11.17
N THR A 26 16.40 8.70 -10.03
CA THR A 26 17.85 8.98 -10.00
C THR A 26 18.72 7.72 -10.01
N HIS A 27 18.12 6.56 -9.79
CA HIS A 27 18.78 5.25 -9.82
C HIS A 27 17.87 4.23 -10.53
N PRO A 28 17.63 4.41 -11.84
CA PRO A 28 16.61 3.65 -12.58
C PRO A 28 16.93 2.15 -12.74
N ASP A 29 18.20 1.77 -12.56
CA ASP A 29 18.66 0.38 -12.64
C ASP A 29 18.54 -0.37 -11.31
N ASP A 30 18.18 0.32 -10.21
CA ASP A 30 17.97 -0.32 -8.92
C ASP A 30 16.63 -1.08 -8.90
N ASN A 31 16.61 -2.18 -8.15
CA ASN A 31 15.37 -2.93 -7.95
C ASN A 31 14.27 -2.03 -7.38
N PRO A 32 13.04 -2.09 -7.89
CA PRO A 32 11.92 -1.33 -7.33
C PRO A 32 11.70 -1.69 -5.86
N ALA A 33 11.47 -0.68 -5.03
CA ALA A 33 11.04 -0.89 -3.66
C ALA A 33 9.60 -1.41 -3.67
N ALA A 34 9.38 -2.61 -3.16
CA ALA A 34 8.05 -3.23 -3.09
C ALA A 34 7.56 -3.27 -1.64
N VAL A 35 6.29 -2.93 -1.45
CA VAL A 35 5.56 -3.03 -0.18
C VAL A 35 4.36 -3.91 -0.42
N LEU A 36 4.27 -5.03 0.31
CA LEU A 36 3.08 -5.86 0.33
C LEU A 36 1.99 -5.19 1.16
N VAL A 37 0.76 -5.33 0.70
CA VAL A 37 -0.43 -4.86 1.37
C VAL A 37 -1.29 -6.08 1.68
N ASP A 38 -1.55 -6.32 2.95
CA ASP A 38 -2.45 -7.37 3.42
C ASP A 38 -3.65 -6.75 4.13
N HIS A 39 -4.81 -7.37 3.99
CA HIS A 39 -6.00 -7.03 4.78
C HIS A 39 -5.81 -7.33 6.27
N THR A 40 -6.37 -6.45 7.10
CA THR A 40 -6.59 -6.73 8.53
C THR A 40 -8.05 -6.47 8.90
N ASP A 41 -8.54 -7.23 9.88
CA ASP A 41 -9.93 -7.08 10.35
C ASP A 41 -10.12 -5.83 11.22
N GLU A 42 -9.04 -5.32 11.81
CA GLU A 42 -9.04 -4.12 12.66
C GLU A 42 -8.51 -2.89 11.90
N PRO A 43 -8.97 -1.67 12.23
CA PRO A 43 -8.40 -0.42 11.74
C PRO A 43 -6.86 -0.41 11.91
N PRO A 44 -6.08 0.05 10.90
CA PRO A 44 -6.49 0.76 9.69
C PRO A 44 -6.94 -0.15 8.53
N TRP A 45 -7.28 -1.41 8.82
CA TRP A 45 -7.78 -2.43 7.88
C TRP A 45 -6.77 -2.94 6.86
N PHE A 46 -5.53 -2.49 6.95
CA PHE A 46 -4.40 -3.05 6.22
C PHE A 46 -3.15 -3.17 7.09
N ARG A 47 -2.28 -4.08 6.70
CA ARG A 47 -0.90 -4.19 7.15
C ARG A 47 0.03 -4.01 5.96
N LEU A 48 1.13 -3.31 6.18
CA LEU A 48 2.19 -3.15 5.20
C LEU A 48 3.40 -4.00 5.61
N THR A 49 3.98 -4.71 4.65
CA THR A 49 5.21 -5.48 4.85
C THR A 49 6.20 -5.12 3.77
N ASN A 50 7.39 -4.70 4.16
CA ASN A 50 8.47 -4.52 3.20
C ASN A 50 9.05 -5.87 2.79
N VAL A 51 9.25 -6.08 1.49
CA VAL A 51 9.77 -7.35 0.92
C VAL A 51 11.25 -7.28 0.56
N ASP A 52 11.91 -6.13 0.74
CA ASP A 52 13.33 -5.96 0.41
C ASP A 52 14.23 -6.77 1.37
N PRO A 53 14.92 -7.83 0.90
CA PRO A 53 15.77 -8.67 1.72
C PRO A 53 17.07 -7.98 2.15
N ASP A 54 17.49 -6.92 1.45
CA ASP A 54 18.76 -6.23 1.70
C ASP A 54 18.61 -5.01 2.62
N GLY A 55 17.37 -4.70 3.05
CA GLY A 55 17.09 -3.69 4.06
C GLY A 55 17.59 -2.29 3.70
N GLN A 56 17.60 -1.94 2.42
CA GLN A 56 18.05 -0.61 1.98
C GLN A 56 17.19 0.49 2.61
N ASP A 57 17.79 1.65 2.90
CA ASP A 57 17.16 2.81 3.54
C ASP A 57 15.89 3.31 2.78
N ARG A 58 15.80 2.99 1.49
CA ARG A 58 14.64 3.30 0.63
C ARG A 58 13.35 2.55 0.99
N SER A 59 13.47 1.47 1.75
CA SER A 59 12.35 0.72 2.33
C SER A 59 11.45 1.57 3.22
N VAL A 60 12.04 2.52 3.97
CA VAL A 60 11.31 3.37 4.93
C VAL A 60 10.44 4.42 4.20
N PRO A 61 10.96 5.20 3.23
CA PRO A 61 10.12 6.07 2.41
C PRO A 61 9.02 5.31 1.65
N ALA A 62 9.29 4.10 1.14
CA ALA A 62 8.30 3.32 0.41
C ALA A 62 7.11 2.92 1.29
N MET A 63 7.38 2.51 2.53
CA MET A 63 6.33 2.17 3.52
C MET A 63 5.46 3.38 3.85
N VAL A 64 6.05 4.56 4.04
CA VAL A 64 5.31 5.80 4.33
C VAL A 64 4.41 6.20 3.15
N GLU A 65 4.91 6.14 1.93
CA GLU A 65 4.11 6.46 0.74
C GLU A 65 3.03 5.41 0.48
N ALA A 66 3.32 4.13 0.69
CA ALA A 66 2.31 3.07 0.61
C ALA A 66 1.18 3.28 1.65
N GLU A 67 1.52 3.67 2.89
CA GLU A 67 0.52 3.99 3.91
C GLU A 67 -0.36 5.17 3.48
N ARG A 68 0.25 6.23 2.95
CA ARG A 68 -0.48 7.40 2.45
C ARG A 68 -1.45 7.02 1.32
N ILE A 69 -1.02 6.18 0.37
CA ILE A 69 -1.85 5.69 -0.73
C ILE A 69 -3.03 4.87 -0.19
N MET A 70 -2.78 3.92 0.73
CA MET A 70 -3.85 3.09 1.29
C MET A 70 -4.88 3.91 2.08
N ARG A 71 -4.43 4.89 2.87
CA ARG A 71 -5.33 5.83 3.57
C ARG A 71 -6.14 6.68 2.60
N PHE A 72 -5.56 7.10 1.48
CA PHE A 72 -6.28 7.80 0.41
C PHE A 72 -7.36 6.91 -0.21
N LEU A 73 -7.05 5.67 -0.56
CA LEU A 73 -8.01 4.71 -1.12
C LEU A 73 -9.16 4.42 -0.16
N LEU A 74 -8.86 4.17 1.12
CA LEU A 74 -9.88 3.97 2.15
C LEU A 74 -10.78 5.21 2.31
N ARG A 75 -10.25 6.41 2.16
CA ARG A 75 -11.02 7.64 2.32
C ARG A 75 -11.92 7.95 1.13
N TYR A 76 -11.44 7.74 -0.09
CA TYR A 76 -12.10 8.27 -1.29
C TYR A 76 -12.72 7.19 -2.18
N THR A 77 -12.23 5.95 -2.12
CA THR A 77 -12.75 4.83 -2.90
C THR A 77 -12.72 3.52 -2.10
N PRO A 78 -13.27 3.48 -0.86
CA PRO A 78 -13.23 2.29 -0.01
C PRO A 78 -13.86 1.06 -0.67
N GLU A 79 -14.84 1.26 -1.54
CA GLU A 79 -15.55 0.20 -2.27
C GLU A 79 -14.62 -0.64 -3.17
N ARG A 80 -13.49 -0.08 -3.60
CA ARG A 80 -12.50 -0.81 -4.42
C ARG A 80 -11.78 -1.92 -3.66
N ILE A 81 -11.86 -1.91 -2.33
CA ILE A 81 -11.27 -2.92 -1.44
C ILE A 81 -12.33 -3.51 -0.50
N GLY A 82 -13.60 -3.50 -0.94
CA GLY A 82 -14.68 -4.14 -0.20
C GLY A 82 -15.15 -3.41 1.05
N ARG A 83 -14.82 -2.12 1.17
CA ARG A 83 -15.23 -1.29 2.32
C ARG A 83 -16.33 -0.32 1.90
N THR A 84 -17.17 0.05 2.84
CA THR A 84 -18.24 1.03 2.64
C THR A 84 -18.03 2.22 3.58
N PRO A 85 -18.58 3.41 3.27
CA PRO A 85 -18.52 4.56 4.18
C PRO A 85 -19.04 4.28 5.60
N ALA A 86 -19.91 3.28 5.78
CA ALA A 86 -20.45 2.86 7.07
C ALA A 86 -19.41 2.15 7.96
N ASP A 87 -18.32 1.62 7.38
CA ASP A 87 -17.25 0.95 8.12
C ASP A 87 -16.31 1.95 8.83
N PHE A 88 -16.42 3.24 8.54
CA PHE A 88 -15.58 4.28 9.10
C PHE A 88 -16.33 5.07 10.20
N PRO A 89 -15.68 5.35 11.34
CA PRO A 89 -16.25 6.24 12.36
C PRO A 89 -16.63 7.57 11.71
N GLN A 90 -17.90 7.95 11.81
CA GLN A 90 -18.35 9.27 11.39
C GLN A 90 -17.84 10.33 12.39
N PRO A 91 -17.54 11.57 11.95
CA PRO A 91 -17.19 12.67 12.84
C PRO A 91 -18.28 12.99 13.85
#